data_AF-A0A382EV57-F1
#
_entry.id   AF-A0A382EV57-F1
#
_cell.length_a   1.000
_cell.length_b   1.000
_cell.length_c   1.000
_cell.angle_alpha   90.00
_cell.angle_beta   90.00
_cell.angle_gamma   90.00
#
_symmetry.space_group_name_H-M   'P 1'
#
loop_
_entity.id
_entity.type
_entity.pdbx_description
1 polymer ?
#
loop_
_entity_poly.entity_id
_entity_poly.type
_entity_poly.pdbx_seq_one_letter_code
_entity_poly.pdbx_strand_id
1 'polypeptide(L)' 'MIFFRLLLIAIIFLSTIKGREYFIYVTSESQDEVHLIMFDGQKGKIIKDIPVGVWPLEIEGPHG' A
#
# COMPACT_ATOMS: atom_id res chain seq x y z
N MET A 1 7.43 4.90 42.77
CA MET A 1 6.35 5.60 42.03
C MET A 1 6.83 6.20 40.71
N ILE A 2 7.98 6.90 40.66
CA ILE A 2 8.49 7.53 39.42
C ILE A 2 8.81 6.52 38.31
N PHE A 3 9.39 5.37 38.68
CA PHE A 3 9.79 4.32 37.72
C PHE A 3 8.58 3.71 37.00
N PHE A 4 7.49 3.47 37.73
CA PHE A 4 6.24 2.97 37.16
C PHE A 4 5.60 3.98 36.20
N ARG A 5 5.72 5.28 36.49
CA ARG A 5 5.25 6.35 35.59
C ARG A 5 6.07 6.42 34.31
N LEU A 6 7.39 6.30 34.41
CA LEU A 6 8.28 6.26 33.23
C LEU A 6 8.01 5.03 32.36
N LEU A 7 7.80 3.87 32.98
CA LEU A 7 7.44 2.64 32.28
C LEU A 7 6.10 2.80 31.54
N LEU A 8 5.09 3.39 32.19
CA LEU A 8 3.79 3.64 31.58
C LEU A 8 3.89 4.59 30.37
N ILE A 9 4.67 5.67 30.50
CA ILE A 9 4.91 6.63 29.40
C ILE A 9 5.61 5.95 28.22
N ALA A 10 6.62 5.11 28.49
CA ALA A 10 7.33 4.38 27.45
C ALA A 10 6.36 3.45 26.69
N ILE A 11 5.50 2.70 27.40
CA ILE A 11 4.53 1.79 26.76
C ILE A 11 3.54 2.55 25.87
N ILE A 12 3.02 3.68 26.34
CA ILE A 12 2.10 4.52 25.56
C ILE A 12 2.83 5.07 24.31
N PHE A 13 4.08 5.51 24.46
CA PHE A 13 4.86 6.02 23.33
C PHE A 13 5.16 4.93 22.29
N LEU A 14 5.50 3.71 22.70
CA LEU A 14 5.71 2.61 21.75
C LEU A 14 4.44 2.22 20.98
N SER A 15 3.25 2.41 21.57
CA SER A 15 1.98 2.11 20.87
C SER A 15 1.67 3.07 19.71
N THR A 16 2.26 4.27 19.68
CA THR A 16 2.07 5.24 18.59
C THR A 16 2.99 5.02 17.40
N ILE A 17 4.00 4.15 17.53
CA ILE A 17 5.01 3.88 16.48
C ILE A 17 4.46 2.92 15.41
N LYS A 18 3.33 2.26 15.64
CA LYS A 18 2.71 1.42 14.60
C LYS A 18 2.13 2.31 13.48
N GLY A 19 2.87 2.42 12.39
CA GLY A 19 2.38 3.01 11.14
C GLY A 19 1.14 2.27 10.65
N ARG A 20 0.22 2.98 10.01
CA ARG A 20 -0.94 2.35 9.35
C ARG A 20 -0.48 1.81 8.01
N GLU A 21 -0.85 0.57 7.71
CA GLU A 21 -0.69 -0.01 6.38
C GLU A 21 -1.90 0.39 5.52
N TYR A 22 -1.62 0.99 4.37
CA TYR A 22 -2.65 1.38 3.40
C TYR A 22 -2.55 0.48 2.18
N PHE A 23 -3.68 0.03 1.69
CA PHE A 23 -3.78 -0.82 0.49
C PHE A 23 -4.46 -0.04 -0.63
N ILE A 24 -3.77 0.06 -1.76
CA ILE A 24 -4.19 0.85 -2.91
C ILE A 24 -4.25 -0.09 -4.12
N TYR A 25 -5.37 -0.06 -4.84
CA TYR A 25 -5.52 -0.73 -6.12
C TYR A 25 -5.29 0.27 -7.24
N VAL A 26 -4.33 0.01 -8.12
CA VAL A 26 -3.98 0.86 -9.26
C VAL A 26 -4.15 0.07 -10.54
N THR A 27 -5.02 0.54 -11.44
CA THR A 27 -5.22 -0.06 -12.76
C THR A 27 -4.09 0.36 -13.70
N SER A 28 -3.48 -0.60 -14.39
CA SER A 28 -2.49 -0.39 -15.45
C SER A 28 -3.07 -0.88 -16.77
N GLU A 29 -3.47 0.05 -17.63
CA GLU A 29 -4.08 -0.28 -18.92
C GLU A 29 -3.08 -0.92 -19.87
N SER A 30 -1.85 -0.38 -19.95
CA SER A 30 -0.80 -0.91 -20.82
C SER A 30 -0.25 -2.29 -20.40
N GLN A 31 -0.58 -2.75 -19.20
CA GLN A 31 -0.14 -4.05 -18.68
C GLN A 31 -1.29 -5.04 -18.45
N ASP A 32 -2.54 -4.67 -18.76
CA ASP A 32 -3.73 -5.51 -18.53
C ASP A 32 -3.82 -6.02 -17.07
N GLU A 33 -3.47 -5.18 -16.10
CA GLU A 33 -3.31 -5.57 -14.70
C GLU A 33 -3.88 -4.55 -13.72
N VAL A 34 -4.16 -5.01 -12.49
CA VAL A 34 -4.35 -4.16 -11.32
C VAL A 34 -3.26 -4.47 -10.31
N HIS A 35 -2.46 -3.47 -9.98
CA HIS A 35 -1.44 -3.56 -8.93
C HIS A 35 -2.06 -3.27 -7.57
N LEU A 36 -1.91 -4.20 -6.64
CA LEU A 36 -2.15 -3.97 -5.22
C LEU A 36 -0.86 -3.49 -4.57
N ILE A 37 -0.87 -2.25 -4.11
CA ILE A 37 0.26 -1.59 -3.47
C ILE A 37 -0.01 -1.49 -1.97
N MET A 38 0.94 -1.98 -1.17
CA MET A 38 1.00 -1.70 0.26
C MET A 38 1.87 -0.46 0.49
N PHE A 39 1.32 0.53 1.19
CA PHE A 39 2.03 1.73 1.60
C PHE A 39 2.14 1.79 3.11
N ASP A 40 3.38 1.88 3.62
CA ASP A 40 3.69 1.88 5.07
C ASP A 40 3.72 3.28 5.70
N GLY A 41 3.38 4.32 4.93
CA GLY A 41 3.54 5.72 5.33
C GLY A 41 4.81 6.40 4.79
N GLN A 42 5.75 5.63 4.23
CA GLN A 42 7.01 6.14 3.65
C GLN A 42 7.26 5.61 2.23
N LYS A 43 6.99 4.32 1.98
CA LYS A 43 7.27 3.64 0.72
C LYS A 43 6.07 2.80 0.29
N GLY A 44 5.80 2.84 -1.01
CA GLY A 44 4.89 1.92 -1.67
C GLY A 44 5.65 0.68 -2.13
N LYS A 45 5.03 -0.49 -1.95
CA LYS A 45 5.52 -1.76 -2.50
C LYS A 45 4.36 -2.46 -3.20
N ILE A 46 4.56 -2.87 -4.45
CA ILE A 46 3.64 -3.79 -5.12
C ILE A 46 3.71 -5.12 -4.39
N ILE A 47 2.58 -5.56 -3.86
CA ILE A 47 2.48 -6.84 -3.13
C ILE A 47 1.72 -7.89 -3.92
N LYS A 48 0.98 -7.48 -4.96
CA LYS A 48 0.31 -8.40 -5.88
C LYS A 48 -0.02 -7.71 -7.19
N ASP A 49 0.19 -8.42 -8.28
CA ASP A 49 -0.34 -8.10 -9.60
C ASP A 49 -1.56 -8.98 -9.86
N ILE A 50 -2.66 -8.37 -10.27
CA ILE A 50 -3.92 -9.04 -10.52
C ILE A 50 -4.20 -8.91 -12.02
N PRO A 51 -4.05 -10.00 -12.81
CA PRO A 51 -4.37 -9.94 -14.23
C PRO A 51 -5.85 -9.64 -14.40
N VAL A 52 -6.16 -8.72 -15.30
CA VAL A 52 -7.52 -8.45 -15.75
C VAL A 52 -7.68 -8.89 -17.20
N GLY A 53 -8.93 -9.02 -17.64
CA GLY A 53 -9.20 -9.28 -19.05
C GLY A 53 -8.89 -8.04 -19.89
N VAL A 54 -8.54 -8.28 -21.14
CA VAL A 54 -8.40 -7.21 -22.14
C VAL A 54 -9.81 -6.78 -22.57
N TRP A 55 -10.12 -5.49 -22.44
CA TRP A 55 -11.31 -4.96 -23.10
C TRP A 55 -11.04 -4.91 -24.61
N PRO A 56 -11.94 -5.37 -25.49
CA PRO A 56 -11.72 -5.25 -26.94
C PRO A 56 -11.45 -3.78 -27.30
N LEU A 57 -10.21 -3.46 -27.66
CA LEU A 57 -9.77 -2.08 -27.89
C LEU A 57 -10.25 -1.54 -29.25
N GLU A 58 -10.42 -0.22 -29.35
CA GLU A 58 -10.54 0.48 -30.65
C GLU A 58 -9.22 0.40 -31.44
N ILE A 59 -9.24 0.76 -32.74
CA ILE A 59 -8.16 0.62 -33.75
C ILE A 59 -6.84 1.38 -33.45
N GLU A 60 -6.74 2.03 -32.30
CA GLU A 60 -5.58 2.82 -31.89
C GLU A 60 -4.56 1.86 -31.28
N GLY A 61 -3.45 1.62 -32.00
CA GLY A 61 -2.42 0.65 -31.64
C GLY A 61 -1.77 0.91 -30.27
N PRO A 62 -0.78 0.08 -29.86
CA PRO A 62 -0.32 -0.02 -28.48
C PRO A 62 -0.02 1.33 -27.84
N HIS A 63 -0.77 1.66 -26.78
CA HIS A 63 -0.56 2.87 -25.99
C HIS A 63 0.60 2.63 -25.00
N GLY A 64 1.61 3.49 -25.10
CA GLY A 64 2.76 3.56 -24.19
C GLY A 64 2.81 4.89 -23.48
#